data_AF-A0A6G2DGB1-F1
#
_entry.id   AF-A0A6G2DGB1-F1
#
_cell.length_a   1.000
_cell.length_b   1.000
_cell.length_c   1.000
_cell.angle_alpha   90.00
_cell.angle_beta   90.00
_cell.angle_gamma   90.00
#
_symmetry.space_group_name_H-M   'P 1'
#
loop_
_entity.id
_entity.type
_entity.pdbx_description
1 polymer ?
#
loop_
_entity_poly.entity_id
_entity_poly.type
_entity_poly.pdbx_seq_one_letter_code
_entity_poly.pdbx_strand_id
1 'polypeptide(L)'
;GLEAMGVKISQTAGYIEAKAERLHGAHIYMDFPSVGATQNLMMAATLADGVTVIENAAREPEIVDLAILLNEMGAKVKGAGT
;
A
#
# COMPACT_ATOMS: atom_id res chain seq x y z
N GLY A 1 -7.71 4.20 0.53
CA GLY A 1 -6.29 3.81 0.39
C GLY A 1 -5.81 4.06 -1.02
N LEU A 2 -5.99 3.09 -1.93
CA LEU A 2 -5.50 3.17 -3.32
C LEU A 2 -6.00 4.40 -4.09
N GLU A 3 -7.24 4.85 -3.84
CA GLU A 3 -7.76 6.08 -4.46
C GLU A 3 -6.94 7.32 -4.09
N ALA A 4 -6.38 7.39 -2.88
CA ALA A 4 -5.51 8.48 -2.46
C ALA A 4 -4.16 8.48 -3.22
N MET A 5 -3.81 7.38 -3.87
CA MET A 5 -2.62 7.23 -4.73
C MET A 5 -2.94 7.44 -6.22
N GLY A 6 -4.14 7.94 -6.55
CA GLY A 6 -4.56 8.26 -7.92
C GLY A 6 -5.29 7.13 -8.65
N VAL A 7 -5.68 6.06 -7.94
CA VAL A 7 -6.44 4.95 -8.51
C VAL A 7 -7.92 5.30 -8.63
N LYS A 8 -8.52 5.04 -9.79
CA LYS A 8 -9.97 5.01 -9.96
C LYS A 8 -10.47 3.60 -9.71
N ILE A 9 -11.39 3.45 -8.77
CA ILE A 9 -12.01 2.17 -8.44
C ILE A 9 -13.44 2.14 -9.00
N SER A 10 -13.79 1.05 -9.68
CA SER A 10 -15.16 0.78 -10.13
C SER A 10 -15.58 -0.62 -9.69
N GLN A 11 -16.86 -0.77 -9.39
CA GLN A 11 -17.46 -2.07 -9.08
C GLN A 11 -18.42 -2.44 -10.20
N THR A 12 -18.23 -3.59 -10.83
CA THR A 12 -19.10 -4.06 -11.92
C THR A 12 -19.28 -5.57 -11.82
N ALA A 13 -20.54 -6.02 -11.82
CA ALA A 13 -20.90 -7.45 -11.75
C ALA A 13 -20.23 -8.24 -10.60
N GLY A 14 -19.99 -7.59 -9.45
CA GLY A 14 -19.34 -8.21 -8.27
C GLY A 14 -17.81 -8.19 -8.29
N TYR A 15 -17.20 -7.62 -9.33
CA TYR A 15 -15.75 -7.41 -9.41
C TYR A 15 -15.36 -6.01 -8.97
N ILE A 16 -14.20 -5.91 -8.31
CA ILE A 16 -13.54 -4.63 -8.02
C ILE A 16 -12.47 -4.44 -9.09
N GLU A 17 -12.62 -3.39 -9.89
CA GLU A 17 -11.65 -2.96 -10.88
C GLU A 17 -10.93 -1.70 -10.39
N ALA A 18 -9.61 -1.69 -10.50
CA ALA A 18 -8.75 -0.59 -10.07
C ALA A 18 -7.84 -0.17 -11.22
N LYS A 19 -7.89 1.11 -11.62
CA LYS A 19 -7.12 1.65 -12.74
C LYS A 19 -6.47 2.98 -12.40
N ALA A 20 -5.18 3.11 -12.72
CA ALA A 20 -4.44 4.38 -12.68
C ALA A 20 -3.52 4.44 -13.90
N GLU A 21 -3.31 5.63 -14.45
CA GLU A 21 -2.24 5.84 -15.46
C GLU A 21 -0.87 5.81 -14.80
N ARG A 22 -0.77 6.41 -13.61
CA ARG A 22 0.42 6.40 -12.78
C ARG A 22 0.02 6.53 -11.31
N LEU A 23 0.65 5.74 -10.46
CA LEU A 23 0.47 5.87 -9.01
C LEU A 23 1.34 7.01 -8.50
N HIS A 24 0.84 7.74 -7.52
CA HIS A 24 1.59 8.76 -6.81
C HIS A 24 1.65 8.50 -5.31
N GLY A 25 2.68 9.03 -4.67
CA GLY A 25 2.83 9.03 -3.22
C GLY A 25 1.64 9.71 -2.55
N ALA A 26 1.24 9.19 -1.40
CA ALA A 26 0.09 9.69 -0.64
C ALA A 26 0.28 9.51 0.87
N HIS A 27 -0.39 10.34 1.65
CA HIS A 27 -0.53 10.10 3.08
C HIS A 27 -1.87 9.39 3.35
N ILE A 28 -1.82 8.19 3.93
CA ILE A 28 -2.98 7.33 4.13
C ILE A 28 -3.07 6.95 5.60
N TYR A 29 -4.11 7.44 6.28
CA TYR A 29 -4.51 6.97 7.59
C TYR A 29 -5.47 5.78 7.44
N MET A 30 -5.23 4.69 8.18
CA MET A 30 -6.11 3.52 8.21
C MET A 30 -7.02 3.57 9.43
N ASP A 31 -8.34 3.48 9.23
CA ASP A 31 -9.31 3.49 10.34
C ASP A 31 -9.13 2.28 11.29
N PHE A 32 -8.63 1.18 10.75
CA PHE A 32 -8.22 0.00 11.52
C PHE A 32 -7.00 -0.67 10.85
N PRO A 33 -6.10 -1.31 11.63
CA PRO A 33 -4.87 -1.91 11.13
C PRO A 33 -5.14 -3.23 10.39
N SER A 34 -5.62 -3.15 9.14
CA SER A 34 -5.87 -4.31 8.29
C SER A 34 -4.57 -4.84 7.68
N VAL A 35 -4.27 -6.13 7.91
CA VAL A 35 -3.13 -6.84 7.29
C VAL A 35 -3.17 -6.72 5.77
N GLY A 36 -4.28 -7.15 5.15
CA GLY A 36 -4.39 -7.17 3.69
C GLY A 36 -4.35 -5.77 3.05
N ALA A 37 -4.95 -4.77 3.69
CA ALA A 37 -4.87 -3.40 3.17
C ALA A 37 -3.45 -2.82 3.30
N THR A 38 -2.77 -3.07 4.43
CA THR A 38 -1.37 -2.65 4.63
C THR A 38 -0.46 -3.25 3.57
N GLN A 39 -0.59 -4.55 3.30
CA GLN A 39 0.19 -5.25 2.27
C GLN A 39 -0.07 -4.68 0.87
N ASN A 40 -1.34 -4.51 0.49
CA ASN A 40 -1.71 -3.97 -0.82
C ASN A 40 -1.19 -2.55 -1.03
N LEU A 41 -1.33 -1.68 -0.04
CA LEU A 41 -0.83 -0.31 -0.11
C LEU A 41 0.69 -0.26 -0.14
N MET A 42 1.36 -1.09 0.66
CA MET A 42 2.83 -1.20 0.67
C MET A 42 3.35 -1.64 -0.70
N MET A 43 2.79 -2.69 -1.29
CA MET A 43 3.15 -3.17 -2.62
C MET A 43 2.92 -2.09 -3.69
N ALA A 44 1.74 -1.44 -3.69
CA ALA A 44 1.43 -0.37 -4.64
C ALA A 44 2.40 0.82 -4.50
N ALA A 45 2.77 1.18 -3.28
CA ALA A 45 3.67 2.30 -3.00
C ALA A 45 5.08 2.08 -3.53
N THR A 46 5.55 0.83 -3.67
CA THR A 46 6.91 0.55 -4.16
C THR A 46 7.17 1.04 -5.58
N LEU A 47 6.12 1.19 -6.40
CA LEU A 47 6.21 1.65 -7.79
C LEU A 47 5.55 3.02 -8.03
N ALA A 48 5.09 3.68 -6.96
CA ALA A 48 4.45 4.98 -7.05
C ALA A 48 5.49 6.12 -7.15
N ASP A 49 5.14 7.19 -7.85
CA ASP A 49 5.96 8.39 -7.90
C ASP A 49 5.85 9.17 -6.59
N GLY A 50 6.96 9.26 -5.85
CA GLY A 50 7.04 10.05 -4.62
C GLY A 50 7.08 9.17 -3.37
N VAL A 51 6.55 9.69 -2.27
CA VAL A 51 6.60 9.02 -0.95
C VAL A 51 5.18 8.74 -0.48
N THR A 52 4.92 7.50 -0.08
CA THR A 52 3.69 7.10 0.60
C THR A 52 3.96 6.91 2.08
N VAL A 53 3.08 7.45 2.92
CA VAL A 53 3.08 7.22 4.38
C VAL A 53 1.78 6.50 4.72
N ILE A 54 1.89 5.36 5.38
CA ILE A 54 0.74 4.57 5.86
C ILE A 54 0.72 4.67 7.38
N GLU A 55 -0.23 5.43 7.91
CA GLU A 55 -0.47 5.57 9.35
C GLU A 55 -1.47 4.53 9.84
N ASN A 56 -1.29 4.08 11.09
CA ASN A 56 -2.06 2.99 11.70
C ASN A 56 -2.02 1.68 10.88
N ALA A 57 -0.87 1.41 10.27
CA ALA A 57 -0.60 0.18 9.54
C ALA A 57 -0.61 -1.05 10.47
N ALA A 58 -0.91 -2.20 9.89
CA ALA A 58 -0.76 -3.50 10.52
C ALA A 58 0.73 -3.77 10.87
N ARG A 59 0.99 -4.54 11.94
CA ARG A 59 2.34 -4.69 12.57
C ARG A 59 2.78 -6.13 12.76
N GLU A 60 2.02 -7.06 12.20
CA GLU A 60 2.24 -8.49 12.32
C GLU A 60 3.56 -8.89 11.63
N PRO A 61 4.19 -10.01 12.04
CA PRO A 61 5.47 -10.45 11.48
C PRO A 61 5.49 -10.54 9.94
N GLU A 62 4.38 -10.95 9.34
CA GLU A 62 4.20 -11.03 7.88
C GLU A 62 4.24 -9.67 7.17
N ILE A 63 3.92 -8.57 7.85
CA ILE A 63 4.09 -7.21 7.31
C ILE A 63 5.57 -6.85 7.24
N VAL A 64 6.32 -7.23 8.27
CA VAL A 64 7.78 -7.01 8.32
C VAL A 64 8.47 -7.86 7.27
N ASP A 65 8.08 -9.12 7.13
CA ASP A 65 8.62 -10.04 6.12
C ASP A 65 8.40 -9.53 4.70
N LEU A 66 7.18 -9.05 4.39
CA LEU A 66 6.90 -8.43 3.10
C LEU A 66 7.76 -7.19 2.86
N ALA A 67 7.95 -6.34 3.88
CA ALA A 67 8.79 -5.16 3.75
C ALA A 67 10.28 -5.52 3.51
N ILE A 68 10.77 -6.59 4.13
CA ILE A 68 12.12 -7.12 3.89
C ILE A 68 12.23 -7.60 2.44
N LEU A 69 11.32 -8.46 2.00
CA LEU A 69 11.30 -8.98 0.63
C LEU A 69 11.28 -7.85 -0.42
N LEU A 70 10.41 -6.86 -0.24
CA LEU A 70 10.31 -5.72 -1.16
C LEU A 70 11.62 -4.90 -1.19
N ASN A 71 12.27 -4.72 -0.04
CA ASN A 71 13.58 -4.06 0.04
C ASN A 71 14.69 -4.87 -0.65
N GLU A 72 14.69 -6.20 -0.52
CA GLU A 72 15.61 -7.08 -1.25
C GLU A 72 15.40 -7.00 -2.77
N MET A 73 14.18 -6.73 -3.21
CA MET A 73 13.83 -6.45 -4.61
C MET A 73 14.15 -5.01 -5.07
N GLY A 74 14.69 -4.16 -4.19
CA GLY A 74 15.12 -2.79 -4.50
C GLY A 74 14.13 -1.68 -4.13
N ALA A 75 13.02 -2.01 -3.46
CA ALA A 75 12.14 -0.99 -2.87
C ALA A 75 12.83 -0.28 -1.69
N LYS A 76 12.18 0.78 -1.18
CA LYS A 76 12.68 1.59 -0.04
C LYS A 76 11.60 1.72 1.02
N VAL A 77 11.27 0.61 1.68
CA VAL A 77 10.26 0.51 2.74
C VAL A 77 10.93 0.61 4.11
N LYS A 78 10.38 1.44 5.00
CA LYS A 78 10.85 1.63 6.38
C LYS A 78 9.67 1.69 7.34
N GLY A 79 9.88 1.32 8.61
CA GLY A 79 8.87 1.41 9.67
C GLY A 79 7.86 0.25 9.72
N ALA A 80 8.09 -0.84 8.99
CA ALA A 80 7.27 -2.04 9.13
C ALA A 80 7.46 -2.63 10.55
N GLY A 81 6.36 -2.91 11.25
CA GLY A 81 6.35 -3.46 12.61
C GLY A 81 6.48 -2.43 13.74
N THR A 82 6.51 -1.12 13.46
CA THR A 82 6.64 -0.05 14.48
C THR A 82 5.35 0.70 14.78
#